data_AF-A0A2V8B6G7-F1
#
_entry.id   AF-A0A2V8B6G7-F1
#
_cell.length_a   1.000
_cell.length_b   1.000
_cell.length_c   1.000
_cell.angle_alpha   90.00
_cell.angle_beta   90.00
_cell.angle_gamma   90.00
#
_symmetry.space_group_name_H-M   'P 1'
#
loop_
_entity.id
_entity.type
_entity.pdbx_description
1 polymer ?
#
loop_
_entity_poly.entity_id
_entity_poly.type
_entity_poly.pdbx_seq_one_letter_code
_entity_poly.pdbx_strand_id
1 'polypeptide(L)'
;MRAQAGRVLHVVIIASILAITGSMTLGASAQAPGAGDPLAALLAEVHALRVTMEQQATVGPRLQLTLARLTIEEQRVSHLSSDLTSVRSQLAGHEAAVQRTAAEIADAERQIQIETDPARRREMEAGLRNSQLQMRQFATEQQQLQIRENEAAQALAAEQARWTDLNSRLDELERLLSPVR
;
A
#
# COMPACT_ATOMS: atom_id res chain seq x y z
N MET A 1 25.70 -56.24 -11.77
CA MET A 1 27.16 -56.33 -11.55
C MET A 1 27.79 -55.14 -12.27
N ARG A 2 27.92 -53.99 -11.59
CA ARG A 2 29.15 -53.44 -11.01
C ARG A 2 30.23 -53.09 -12.05
N ALA A 3 30.33 -51.81 -12.38
CA ALA A 3 31.60 -51.10 -12.57
C ALA A 3 31.37 -49.58 -12.44
N GLN A 4 31.74 -49.04 -11.28
CA GLN A 4 31.99 -47.62 -11.05
C GLN A 4 33.38 -47.30 -11.62
N ALA A 5 33.53 -46.22 -12.41
CA ALA A 5 34.77 -45.44 -12.54
C ALA A 5 34.57 -44.35 -13.59
N GLY A 6 34.36 -43.10 -13.16
CA GLY A 6 34.19 -41.98 -14.11
C GLY A 6 33.91 -40.64 -13.46
N ARG A 7 34.53 -40.34 -12.30
CA ARG A 7 34.45 -39.01 -11.66
C ARG A 7 35.74 -38.68 -10.90
N VAL A 8 36.91 -38.75 -11.55
CA VAL A 8 38.15 -38.11 -11.04
C VAL A 8 39.07 -37.77 -12.23
N LEU A 9 38.72 -36.75 -13.03
CA LEU A 9 39.63 -36.25 -14.06
C LEU A 9 39.32 -34.80 -14.45
N HIS A 10 39.40 -33.86 -13.50
CA HIS A 10 39.51 -32.42 -13.81
C HIS A 10 40.20 -31.60 -12.70
N VAL A 11 41.01 -32.23 -11.83
CA VAL A 11 41.66 -31.55 -10.68
C VAL A 11 43.20 -31.52 -10.78
N VAL A 12 43.83 -31.81 -11.92
CA VAL A 12 45.32 -31.91 -11.99
C VAL A 12 45.93 -31.13 -13.18
N ILE A 13 45.60 -29.84 -13.30
CA ILE A 13 46.36 -28.90 -14.16
C ILE A 13 46.88 -27.73 -13.31
N ILE A 14 47.42 -28.04 -12.13
CA ILE A 14 48.23 -27.13 -11.31
C ILE A 14 49.42 -27.93 -10.78
N ALA A 15 50.29 -28.38 -11.67
CA ALA A 15 51.55 -29.05 -11.30
C ALA A 15 52.50 -29.13 -12.51
N SER A 16 53.01 -28.00 -12.96
CA SER A 16 54.13 -27.99 -13.92
C SER A 16 54.89 -26.67 -13.85
N ILE A 17 55.95 -26.67 -13.05
CA ILE A 17 57.34 -26.30 -13.40
C ILE A 17 58.01 -25.75 -12.14
N LEU A 18 58.61 -26.69 -11.40
CA LEU A 18 59.61 -26.45 -10.37
C LEU A 18 60.99 -26.63 -11.03
N ALA A 19 61.94 -25.77 -10.66
CA ALA A 19 63.39 -25.92 -10.75
C ALA A 19 64.09 -25.72 -12.13
N ILE A 20 64.58 -24.48 -12.36
CA ILE A 20 65.89 -24.27 -12.99
C ILE A 20 66.71 -23.27 -12.15
N THR A 21 67.72 -23.85 -11.52
CA THR A 21 69.04 -23.40 -11.05
C THR A 21 69.48 -21.95 -11.27
N GLY A 22 70.05 -21.35 -10.22
CA GLY A 22 70.62 -20.00 -10.22
C GLY A 22 72.09 -19.89 -10.66
N SER A 23 72.52 -18.65 -10.92
CA SER A 23 73.90 -18.17 -10.80
C SER A 23 73.91 -16.64 -10.70
N MET A 24 74.89 -16.15 -9.94
CA MET A 24 75.07 -14.82 -9.38
C MET A 24 75.23 -13.69 -10.41
N THR A 25 74.57 -12.56 -10.18
CA THR A 25 75.07 -11.22 -10.54
C THR A 25 74.67 -10.22 -9.46
N LEU A 26 75.68 -9.59 -8.85
CA LEU A 26 75.54 -8.41 -7.98
C LEU A 26 74.90 -7.25 -8.76
N GLY A 27 73.92 -6.56 -8.17
CA GLY A 27 73.47 -5.26 -8.67
C GLY A 27 72.10 -4.83 -8.17
N ALA A 28 72.10 -3.91 -7.20
CA ALA A 28 71.02 -3.00 -6.83
C ALA A 28 69.66 -3.61 -6.40
N SER A 29 69.45 -3.62 -5.08
CA SER A 29 68.14 -3.61 -4.46
C SER A 29 67.36 -2.36 -4.90
N ALA A 30 66.52 -2.48 -5.93
CA ALA A 30 65.40 -1.58 -6.13
C ALA A 30 64.28 -2.01 -5.17
N GLN A 31 63.96 -1.14 -4.22
CA GLN A 31 62.94 -1.36 -3.21
C GLN A 31 61.63 -1.83 -3.84
N ALA A 32 61.09 -2.95 -3.36
CA ALA A 32 59.66 -3.19 -3.44
C ALA A 32 58.96 -1.98 -2.79
N PRO A 33 57.94 -1.36 -3.41
CA PRO A 33 57.15 -0.36 -2.72
C PRO A 33 56.59 -1.04 -1.47
N GLY A 34 56.84 -0.43 -0.31
CA GLY A 34 56.79 -1.08 1.00
C GLY A 34 55.57 -1.99 1.15
N ALA A 35 55.82 -3.21 1.64
CA ALA A 35 54.77 -4.01 2.22
C ALA A 35 54.14 -3.15 3.33
N GLY A 36 52.97 -2.59 3.04
CA GLY A 36 52.20 -1.83 4.01
C GLY A 36 52.04 -2.66 5.27
N ASP A 37 52.09 -2.01 6.42
CA ASP A 37 51.95 -2.68 7.72
C ASP A 37 50.71 -3.59 7.69
N PRO A 38 50.85 -4.93 7.80
CA PRO A 38 49.74 -5.86 7.73
C PRO A 38 48.70 -5.60 8.83
N LEU A 39 49.10 -4.98 9.96
CA LEU A 39 48.16 -4.50 10.97
C LEU A 39 47.30 -3.34 10.48
N ALA A 40 47.86 -2.42 9.69
CA ALA A 40 47.12 -1.32 9.09
C ALA A 40 46.11 -1.82 8.04
N ALA A 41 46.47 -2.85 7.27
CA ALA A 41 45.56 -3.49 6.31
C ALA A 41 44.35 -4.16 7.03
N LEU A 42 44.61 -4.92 8.10
CA LEU A 42 43.54 -5.55 8.89
C LEU A 42 42.64 -4.54 9.61
N LEU A 43 43.20 -3.44 10.13
CA LEU A 43 42.41 -2.36 10.72
C LEU A 43 41.50 -1.67 9.69
N ALA A 44 41.97 -1.50 8.45
CA ALA A 44 41.15 -0.98 7.37
C ALA A 44 39.99 -1.92 7.01
N GLU A 45 40.24 -3.24 6.97
CA GLU A 45 39.19 -4.25 6.73
C GLU A 45 38.16 -4.30 7.86
N VAL A 46 38.58 -4.26 9.13
CA VAL A 46 37.67 -4.23 10.28
C VAL A 46 36.84 -2.94 10.30
N HIS A 47 37.44 -1.80 9.94
CA HIS A 47 36.71 -0.54 9.81
C HIS A 47 35.68 -0.61 8.68
N ALA A 48 36.05 -1.15 7.52
CA ALA A 48 35.11 -1.37 6.42
C ALA A 48 33.98 -2.33 6.82
N LEU A 49 34.28 -3.41 7.56
CA LEU A 49 33.28 -4.35 8.07
C LEU A 49 32.34 -3.66 9.07
N ARG A 50 32.87 -2.85 9.99
CA ARG A 50 32.08 -2.10 10.96
C ARG A 50 31.11 -1.14 10.28
N VAL A 51 31.59 -0.36 9.30
CA VAL A 51 30.75 0.53 8.50
C VAL A 51 29.67 -0.26 7.76
N THR A 52 30.02 -1.40 7.16
CA THR A 52 29.05 -2.27 6.48
C THR A 52 28.01 -2.84 7.45
N MET A 53 28.43 -3.28 8.64
CA MET A 53 27.53 -3.79 9.69
C MET A 53 26.62 -2.69 10.25
N GLU A 54 27.14 -1.49 10.47
CA GLU A 54 26.36 -0.32 10.90
C GLU A 54 25.32 0.06 9.83
N GLN A 55 25.68 0.01 8.55
CA GLN A 55 24.74 0.21 7.44
C GLN A 55 23.65 -0.88 7.43
N GLN A 56 24.02 -2.16 7.51
CA GLN A 56 23.06 -3.28 7.50
C GLN A 56 22.15 -3.29 8.75
N ALA A 57 22.67 -2.90 9.92
CA ALA A 57 21.90 -2.83 11.16
C ALA A 57 20.73 -1.83 11.09
N THR A 58 20.80 -0.83 10.22
CA THR A 58 19.71 0.16 10.04
C THR A 58 18.61 -0.29 9.08
N VAL A 59 18.88 -1.27 8.20
CA VAL A 59 17.93 -1.70 7.16
C VAL A 59 16.75 -2.47 7.77
N GLY A 60 17.02 -3.41 8.69
CA GLY A 60 15.99 -4.24 9.33
C GLY A 60 14.89 -3.43 10.05
N PRO A 61 15.25 -2.53 10.99
CA PRO A 61 14.27 -1.70 11.69
C PRO A 61 13.47 -0.77 10.75
N ARG A 62 14.12 -0.23 9.70
CA ARG A 62 13.44 0.62 8.71
C ARG A 62 12.43 -0.15 7.88
N LEU A 63 12.74 -1.39 7.50
CA LEU A 63 11.81 -2.28 6.81
C LEU A 63 10.61 -2.63 7.70
N GLN A 64 10.86 -3.01 8.96
CA GLN A 64 9.79 -3.29 9.92
C GLN A 64 8.84 -2.10 10.12
N LEU A 65 9.39 -0.89 10.25
CA LEU A 65 8.59 0.33 10.35
C LEU A 65 7.76 0.59 9.08
N THR A 66 8.33 0.33 7.91
CA THR A 66 7.63 0.55 6.63
C THR A 66 6.49 -0.44 6.44
N LEU A 67 6.71 -1.71 6.79
CA LEU A 67 5.67 -2.74 6.80
C LEU A 67 4.55 -2.41 7.81
N ALA A 68 4.91 -1.95 9.02
CA ALA A 68 3.92 -1.54 10.01
C ALA A 68 3.05 -0.37 9.50
N ARG A 69 3.67 0.62 8.84
CA ARG A 69 2.95 1.73 8.20
C ARG A 69 2.04 1.24 7.07
N LEU A 70 2.54 0.34 6.21
CA LEU A 70 1.76 -0.27 5.13
C LEU A 70 0.50 -0.95 5.68
N THR A 71 0.62 -1.76 6.73
CA THR A 71 -0.54 -2.42 7.35
C THR A 71 -1.56 -1.42 7.89
N ILE A 72 -1.12 -0.31 8.50
CA ILE A 72 -2.02 0.74 8.99
C ILE A 72 -2.75 1.42 7.83
N GLU A 73 -2.06 1.72 6.73
CA GLU A 73 -2.70 2.36 5.58
C GLU A 73 -3.69 1.42 4.87
N GLU A 74 -3.37 0.13 4.76
CA GLU A 74 -4.29 -0.87 4.20
C GLU A 74 -5.59 -0.96 5.02
N GLN A 75 -5.46 -0.97 6.36
CA GLN A 75 -6.60 -0.93 7.27
C GLN A 75 -7.43 0.34 7.09
N ARG A 76 -6.78 1.49 6.92
CA ARG A 76 -7.44 2.79 6.72
C ARG A 76 -8.19 2.84 5.38
N VAL A 77 -7.59 2.35 4.29
CA VAL A 77 -8.24 2.26 2.97
C VAL A 77 -9.46 1.34 3.04
N SER A 78 -9.32 0.18 3.68
CA SER A 78 -10.42 -0.78 3.86
C SER A 78 -11.59 -0.15 4.65
N HIS A 79 -11.29 0.56 5.73
CA HIS A 79 -12.29 1.28 6.52
C HIS A 79 -13.02 2.35 5.69
N LEU A 80 -12.27 3.23 5.01
CA LEU A 80 -12.86 4.30 4.18
C LEU A 80 -13.68 3.75 3.01
N SER A 81 -13.27 2.63 2.42
CA SER A 81 -14.04 1.94 1.39
C SER A 81 -15.36 1.38 1.93
N SER A 82 -15.34 0.79 3.12
CA SER A 82 -16.54 0.30 3.81
C SER A 82 -17.49 1.46 4.16
N ASP A 83 -16.96 2.57 4.68
CA ASP A 83 -17.73 3.77 5.00
C ASP A 83 -18.42 4.35 3.77
N LEU A 84 -17.68 4.51 2.66
CA LEU A 84 -18.24 5.00 1.40
C LEU A 84 -19.34 4.08 0.88
N THR A 85 -19.14 2.77 0.95
CA THR A 85 -20.16 1.78 0.55
C THR A 85 -21.40 1.88 1.43
N SER A 86 -21.24 2.04 2.74
CA SER A 86 -22.34 2.23 3.68
C SER A 86 -23.14 3.49 3.39
N VAL A 87 -22.47 4.63 3.18
CA VAL A 87 -23.16 5.91 2.86
C VAL A 87 -23.90 5.82 1.53
N ARG A 88 -23.32 5.19 0.51
CA ARG A 88 -24.01 4.95 -0.78
C ARG A 88 -25.24 4.07 -0.64
N SER A 89 -25.17 3.03 0.20
CA SER A 89 -26.33 2.20 0.51
C SER A 89 -27.44 2.99 1.22
N GLN A 90 -27.06 3.86 2.16
CA GLN A 90 -28.00 4.76 2.84
C GLN A 90 -28.65 5.74 1.86
N LEU A 91 -27.88 6.33 0.93
CA LEU A 91 -28.42 7.18 -0.13
C LEU A 91 -29.43 6.44 -1.01
N ALA A 92 -29.10 5.24 -1.48
CA ALA A 92 -30.02 4.45 -2.30
C ALA A 92 -31.30 4.08 -1.55
N GLY A 93 -31.20 3.72 -0.27
CA GLY A 93 -32.36 3.46 0.59
C GLY A 93 -33.23 4.69 0.81
N HIS A 94 -32.60 5.86 1.00
CA HIS A 94 -33.27 7.14 1.16
C HIS A 94 -33.97 7.58 -0.14
N GLU A 95 -33.32 7.44 -1.30
CA GLU A 95 -33.92 7.71 -2.61
C GLU A 95 -35.15 6.82 -2.86
N ALA A 96 -35.09 5.54 -2.49
CA ALA A 96 -36.23 4.63 -2.58
C ALA A 96 -37.38 5.03 -1.61
N ALA A 97 -37.07 5.59 -0.44
CA ALA A 97 -38.08 6.14 0.47
C ALA A 97 -38.75 7.39 -0.13
N VAL A 98 -37.96 8.32 -0.67
CA VAL A 98 -38.44 9.51 -1.37
C VAL A 98 -39.39 9.14 -2.52
N GLN A 99 -39.00 8.19 -3.37
CA GLN A 99 -39.85 7.76 -4.49
C GLN A 99 -41.19 7.17 -4.04
N ARG A 100 -41.17 6.36 -2.97
CA ARG A 100 -42.41 5.78 -2.39
C ARG A 100 -43.33 6.86 -1.83
N THR A 101 -42.81 7.76 -1.01
CA THR A 101 -43.62 8.85 -0.44
C THR A 101 -44.12 9.81 -1.53
N ALA A 102 -43.35 10.03 -2.60
CA ALA A 102 -43.80 10.84 -3.74
C ALA A 102 -44.98 10.18 -4.48
N ALA A 103 -44.94 8.85 -4.64
CA ALA A 103 -46.06 8.10 -5.22
C ALA A 103 -47.31 8.15 -4.31
N GLU A 104 -47.14 7.96 -3.00
CA GLU A 104 -48.22 8.06 -2.02
C GLU A 104 -48.89 9.44 -2.02
N ILE A 105 -48.09 10.51 -2.13
CA ILE A 105 -48.59 11.89 -2.28
C ILE A 105 -49.45 12.01 -3.55
N ALA A 106 -48.97 11.52 -4.69
CA ALA A 106 -49.68 11.60 -5.96
C ALA A 106 -50.97 10.74 -5.98
N ASP A 107 -50.99 9.62 -5.28
CA ASP A 107 -52.19 8.79 -5.08
C ASP A 107 -53.20 9.51 -4.18
N ALA A 108 -52.76 10.07 -3.05
CA ALA A 108 -53.60 10.82 -2.12
C ALA A 108 -54.22 12.05 -2.79
N GLU A 109 -53.45 12.80 -3.58
CA GLU A 109 -53.95 13.94 -4.37
C GLU A 109 -55.07 13.54 -5.33
N ARG A 110 -54.91 12.42 -6.05
CA ARG A 110 -55.95 11.89 -6.94
C ARG A 110 -57.21 11.47 -6.17
N GLN A 111 -57.04 10.83 -5.02
CA GLN A 111 -58.16 10.36 -4.22
C GLN A 111 -58.94 11.54 -3.58
N ILE A 112 -58.25 12.60 -3.16
CA ILE A 112 -58.88 13.83 -2.64
C ILE A 112 -59.76 14.50 -3.72
N GLN A 113 -59.33 14.48 -4.99
CA GLN A 113 -60.10 15.09 -6.09
C GLN A 113 -61.45 14.40 -6.33
N ILE A 114 -61.51 13.08 -6.13
CA ILE A 114 -62.73 12.29 -6.34
C ILE A 114 -63.59 12.10 -5.07
N GLU A 115 -63.06 12.44 -3.89
CA GLU A 115 -63.78 12.31 -2.62
C GLU A 115 -64.88 13.37 -2.49
N THR A 116 -66.11 12.91 -2.27
CA THR A 116 -67.31 13.75 -2.16
C THR A 116 -67.66 14.12 -0.72
N ASP A 117 -67.26 13.31 0.26
CA ASP A 117 -67.50 13.60 1.68
C ASP A 117 -66.54 14.69 2.20
N PRO A 118 -67.05 15.86 2.64
CA PRO A 118 -66.21 16.95 3.14
C PRO A 118 -65.38 16.58 4.38
N ALA A 119 -65.87 15.69 5.24
CA ALA A 119 -65.15 15.29 6.45
C ALA A 119 -63.93 14.42 6.08
N ARG A 120 -64.15 13.39 5.25
CA ARG A 120 -63.06 12.53 4.74
C ARG A 120 -62.04 13.30 3.92
N ARG A 121 -62.50 14.22 3.06
CA ARG A 121 -61.61 15.07 2.28
C ARG A 121 -60.65 15.86 3.18
N ARG A 122 -61.15 16.47 4.26
CA ARG A 122 -60.31 17.23 5.21
C ARG A 122 -59.28 16.36 5.93
N GLU A 123 -59.64 15.13 6.29
CA GLU A 123 -58.73 14.16 6.90
C GLU A 123 -57.60 13.79 5.94
N MET A 124 -57.94 13.48 4.69
CA MET A 124 -56.97 13.17 3.64
C MET A 124 -56.05 14.35 3.33
N GLU A 125 -56.59 15.57 3.26
CA GLU A 125 -55.79 16.80 3.10
C GLU A 125 -54.80 17.01 4.26
N ALA A 126 -55.19 16.65 5.49
CA ALA A 126 -54.27 16.69 6.64
C ALA A 126 -53.16 15.65 6.51
N GLY A 127 -53.49 14.42 6.08
CA GLY A 127 -52.50 13.39 5.76
C GLY A 127 -51.53 13.82 4.66
N LEU A 128 -52.04 14.38 3.57
CA LEU A 128 -51.23 14.92 2.46
C LEU A 128 -50.25 15.99 2.94
N ARG A 129 -50.70 16.93 3.79
CA ARG A 129 -49.82 17.95 4.38
C ARG A 129 -48.70 17.34 5.22
N ASN A 130 -48.98 16.27 5.96
CA ASN A 130 -47.96 15.56 6.74
C ASN A 130 -46.93 14.86 5.83
N SER A 131 -47.36 14.18 4.77
CA SER A 131 -46.46 13.56 3.80
C SER A 131 -45.61 14.60 3.04
N GLN A 132 -46.19 15.75 2.70
CA GLN A 132 -45.45 16.86 2.09
C GLN A 132 -44.40 17.44 3.05
N LEU A 133 -44.69 17.51 4.36
CA LEU A 133 -43.71 17.92 5.37
C LEU A 133 -42.57 16.90 5.47
N GLN A 134 -42.88 15.60 5.47
CA GLN A 134 -41.89 14.53 5.46
C GLN A 134 -40.98 14.62 4.23
N MET A 135 -41.53 14.91 3.05
CA MET A 135 -40.75 15.11 1.82
C MET A 135 -39.72 16.24 1.93
N ARG A 136 -40.05 17.33 2.64
CA ARG A 136 -39.10 18.43 2.90
C ARG A 136 -37.98 18.00 3.85
N GLN A 137 -38.27 17.12 4.80
CA GLN A 137 -37.26 16.57 5.71
C GLN A 137 -36.28 15.68 4.93
N PHE A 138 -36.79 14.81 4.06
CA PHE A 138 -35.97 14.00 3.16
C PHE A 138 -35.01 14.82 2.30
N ALA A 139 -35.42 15.99 1.79
CA ALA A 139 -34.50 16.86 1.04
C ALA A 139 -33.28 17.29 1.87
N THR A 140 -33.49 17.57 3.16
CA THR A 140 -32.40 17.94 4.07
C THR A 140 -31.50 16.75 4.38
N GLU A 141 -32.09 15.58 4.66
CA GLU A 141 -31.35 14.34 4.94
C GLU A 141 -30.53 13.89 3.72
N GLN A 142 -31.10 13.97 2.52
CA GLN A 142 -30.42 13.68 1.27
C GLN A 142 -29.20 14.57 1.06
N GLN A 143 -29.34 15.88 1.30
CA GLN A 143 -28.20 16.80 1.19
C GLN A 143 -27.09 16.43 2.18
N GLN A 144 -27.43 16.07 3.42
CA GLN A 144 -26.45 15.64 4.41
C GLN A 144 -25.73 14.34 4.00
N LEU A 145 -26.47 13.37 3.47
CA LEU A 145 -25.91 12.11 2.99
C LEU A 145 -24.98 12.33 1.78
N GLN A 146 -25.34 13.21 0.85
CA GLN A 146 -24.49 13.58 -0.29
C GLN A 146 -23.20 14.28 0.15
N ILE A 147 -23.25 15.15 1.16
CA ILE A 147 -22.05 15.76 1.74
C ILE A 147 -21.14 14.66 2.32
N ARG A 148 -21.70 13.75 3.12
CA ARG A 148 -20.93 12.63 3.71
C ARG A 148 -20.34 11.70 2.63
N GLU A 149 -21.07 11.44 1.55
CA GLU A 149 -20.57 10.63 0.44
C GLU A 149 -19.35 11.29 -0.19
N ASN A 150 -19.45 12.60 -0.48
CA ASN A 150 -18.35 13.36 -1.07
C ASN A 150 -17.13 13.41 -0.14
N GLU A 151 -17.33 13.63 1.15
CA GLU A 151 -16.26 13.61 2.14
C GLU A 151 -15.56 12.25 2.21
N ALA A 152 -16.33 11.15 2.28
CA ALA A 152 -15.79 9.79 2.29
C ALA A 152 -15.04 9.45 0.99
N ALA A 153 -15.58 9.86 -0.16
CA ALA A 153 -14.94 9.67 -1.46
C ALA A 153 -13.61 10.44 -1.57
N GLN A 154 -13.58 11.69 -1.11
CA GLN A 154 -12.35 12.49 -1.09
C GLN A 154 -11.30 11.91 -0.14
N ALA A 155 -11.71 11.47 1.05
CA ALA A 155 -10.82 10.83 2.01
C ALA A 155 -10.21 9.55 1.43
N LEU A 156 -11.02 8.70 0.78
CA LEU A 156 -10.55 7.48 0.13
C LEU A 156 -9.57 7.78 -1.01
N ALA A 157 -9.88 8.75 -1.87
CA ALA A 157 -9.01 9.16 -2.98
C ALA A 157 -7.66 9.69 -2.49
N ALA A 158 -7.66 10.49 -1.41
CA ALA A 158 -6.44 10.98 -0.78
C ALA A 158 -5.58 9.82 -0.22
N GLU A 159 -6.21 8.80 0.36
CA GLU A 159 -5.48 7.63 0.88
C GLU A 159 -4.93 6.74 -0.22
N GLN A 160 -5.69 6.53 -1.30
CA GLN A 160 -5.20 5.80 -2.48
C GLN A 160 -3.99 6.48 -3.13
N ALA A 161 -3.97 7.82 -3.16
CA ALA A 161 -2.82 8.57 -3.64
C ALA A 161 -1.60 8.38 -2.73
N ARG A 162 -1.78 8.44 -1.41
CA ARG A 162 -0.72 8.15 -0.42
C ARG A 162 -0.19 6.73 -0.53
N TRP A 163 -1.09 5.75 -0.69
CA TRP A 163 -0.73 4.35 -0.91
C TRP A 163 0.13 4.16 -2.16
N THR A 164 -0.24 4.81 -3.26
CA THR A 164 0.51 4.74 -4.52
C THR A 164 1.92 5.33 -4.37
N ASP A 165 2.06 6.47 -3.68
CA ASP A 165 3.37 7.05 -3.36
C ASP A 165 4.20 6.10 -2.49
N LEU A 166 3.60 5.54 -1.43
CA LEU A 166 4.28 4.61 -0.53
C LEU A 166 4.74 3.34 -1.25
N ASN A 167 3.93 2.80 -2.16
CA ASN A 167 4.31 1.66 -2.99
C ASN A 167 5.50 2.00 -3.89
N SER A 168 5.49 3.16 -4.54
CA SER A 168 6.62 3.59 -5.40
C SER A 168 7.93 3.73 -4.62
N ARG A 169 7.87 4.18 -3.36
CA ARG A 169 9.03 4.27 -2.47
C ARG A 169 9.52 2.89 -2.04
N LEU A 170 8.61 1.94 -1.83
CA LEU A 170 8.94 0.55 -1.53
C LEU A 170 9.64 -0.12 -2.72
N ASP A 171 9.12 0.07 -3.94
CA ASP A 171 9.73 -0.44 -5.17
C ASP A 171 11.15 0.13 -5.37
N GLU A 172 11.35 1.41 -5.08
CA GLU A 172 12.68 2.04 -5.12
C GLU A 172 13.62 1.46 -4.05
N LEU A 173 13.13 1.22 -2.83
CA LEU A 173 13.91 0.57 -1.78
C LEU A 173 14.29 -0.87 -2.17
N GLU A 174 13.38 -1.63 -2.77
CA GLU A 174 13.66 -2.98 -3.28
C GLU A 174 14.74 -2.94 -4.38
N ARG A 175 14.68 -1.95 -5.28
CA ARG A 175 15.70 -1.74 -6.31
C ARG A 175 17.07 -1.42 -5.71
N LEU A 176 17.12 -0.56 -4.69
CA LEU A 176 18.37 -0.17 -4.01
C LEU A 176 18.98 -1.30 -3.18
N LEU A 177 18.14 -2.19 -2.64
CA LEU A 177 18.57 -3.34 -1.82
C LEU A 177 18.86 -4.59 -2.65
N SER A 178 18.48 -4.61 -3.94
CA SER A 178 18.76 -5.71 -4.85
C SER A 178 20.28 -5.88 -5.04
N PRO A 179 20.83 -7.10 -4.86
CA PRO A 179 22.27 -7.31 -4.98
C PRO A 179 22.74 -7.01 -6.39
N VAL A 180 23.76 -6.15 -6.52
CA VAL A 180 24.51 -5.96 -7.77
C VAL A 180 25.16 -7.30 -8.10
N ARG A 181 24.73 -7.94 -9.19
CA ARG A 181 25.37 -9.16 -9.73
C ARG A 181 26.64 -8.80 -10.47
#